data_AF-A0A1F8Q095-F1
#
_entry.id   AF-A0A1F8Q095-F1
#
_cell.length_a   1.000
_cell.length_b   1.000
_cell.length_c   1.000
_cell.angle_alpha   90.00
_cell.angle_beta   90.00
_cell.angle_gamma   90.00
#
_symmetry.space_group_name_H-M   'P 1'
#
loop_
_entity.id
_entity.type
_entity.pdbx_description
1 polymer ?
#
loop_
_entity_poly.entity_id
_entity_poly.type
_entity_poly.pdbx_seq_one_letter_code
_entity_poly.pdbx_strand_id
1 'polypeptide(L)'
;MKVQDLLQRVRDLFRQKPEVPRPLVEWLIRSLENTAEEELSCDEVFALLDQYAESHMRGEDAARLMPLLKQHLDICHECCEEYDALLEVLDEQK
;
A
#
# COMPACT_ATOMS: atom_id res chain seq x y z
N MET A 1 -39.07 -21.42 -32.83
CA MET A 1 -37.91 -20.52 -32.61
C MET A 1 -37.03 -20.57 -33.87
N LYS A 2 -36.62 -19.43 -34.45
CA LYS A 2 -35.91 -19.43 -35.75
C LYS A 2 -34.41 -19.66 -35.52
N VAL A 3 -33.76 -20.43 -36.39
CA VAL A 3 -32.31 -20.74 -36.32
C VAL A 3 -31.45 -19.48 -36.35
N GLN A 4 -31.93 -18.43 -37.02
CA GLN A 4 -31.28 -17.11 -37.08
C GLN A 4 -31.17 -16.45 -35.70
N ASP A 5 -32.20 -16.61 -34.85
CA ASP A 5 -32.20 -16.05 -33.48
C ASP A 5 -31.18 -16.77 -32.59
N LEU A 6 -30.97 -18.07 -32.84
CA LEU A 6 -29.99 -18.87 -32.12
C LEU A 6 -28.56 -18.45 -32.46
N LEU A 7 -28.27 -18.28 -33.75
CA LEU A 7 -26.95 -17.84 -34.22
C LEU A 7 -26.62 -16.42 -33.74
N GLN A 8 -27.62 -15.53 -33.67
CA GLN A 8 -27.47 -14.19 -33.13
C GLN A 8 -27.06 -14.21 -31.65
N ARG A 9 -27.73 -15.02 -30.82
CA ARG A 9 -27.44 -15.13 -29.39
C ARG A 9 -26.06 -15.72 -29.10
N VAL A 10 -25.66 -16.74 -29.86
CA VAL A 10 -24.31 -17.32 -29.75
C VAL A 10 -23.27 -16.24 -30.04
N ARG A 11 -23.44 -15.46 -31.11
CA ARG A 11 -22.54 -14.35 -31.44
C ARG A 11 -22.47 -13.28 -30.35
N ASP A 12 -23.60 -12.94 -29.75
CA ASP A 12 -23.65 -11.90 -28.71
C ASP A 12 -23.03 -12.37 -27.38
N LEU A 13 -23.07 -13.68 -27.07
CA LEU A 13 -22.33 -14.26 -25.96
C LEU A 13 -20.81 -14.13 -26.14
N PHE A 14 -20.31 -14.35 -27.37
CA PHE A 14 -18.89 -14.25 -27.68
C PHE A 14 -18.39 -12.80 -27.88
N ARG A 15 -19.30 -11.83 -28.07
CA ARG A 15 -18.96 -10.41 -28.28
C ARG A 15 -18.79 -9.63 -26.98
N GLN A 16 -19.24 -10.16 -25.85
CA GLN A 16 -19.17 -9.43 -24.58
C GLN A 16 -17.72 -9.22 -24.16
N LYS A 17 -17.24 -7.98 -24.35
CA LYS A 17 -16.03 -7.50 -23.69
C LYS A 17 -16.44 -7.14 -22.26
N PRO A 18 -15.99 -7.87 -21.23
CA PRO A 18 -16.31 -7.51 -19.86
C PRO A 18 -15.81 -6.10 -19.58
N GLU A 19 -16.69 -5.26 -19.06
CA GLU A 19 -16.35 -3.91 -18.65
C GLU A 19 -15.69 -3.99 -17.27
N VAL A 20 -14.43 -3.56 -17.18
CA VAL A 20 -13.70 -3.57 -15.90
C VAL A 20 -14.11 -2.31 -15.14
N PRO A 21 -14.60 -2.42 -13.89
CA PRO A 21 -15.00 -1.26 -13.11
C PRO A 21 -13.81 -0.32 -12.88
N ARG A 22 -14.00 0.99 -13.09
CA ARG A 22 -12.96 1.99 -12.85
C ARG A 22 -12.30 1.91 -11.45
N PRO A 23 -13.04 1.69 -10.35
CA PRO A 23 -12.42 1.53 -9.03
C PRO A 23 -11.46 0.35 -8.93
N LEU A 24 -11.72 -0.74 -9.67
CA LEU A 24 -10.84 -1.89 -9.71
C LEU A 24 -9.54 -1.57 -10.45
N VAL A 25 -9.62 -0.81 -11.54
CA VAL A 25 -8.44 -0.36 -12.29
C VAL A 25 -7.58 0.57 -11.43
N GLU A 26 -8.20 1.52 -10.72
CA GLU A 26 -7.51 2.45 -9.83
C GLU A 26 -6.83 1.74 -8.66
N TRP A 27 -7.49 0.74 -8.07
CA TRP A 27 -6.89 -0.11 -7.05
C TRP A 27 -5.70 -0.90 -7.59
N LEU A 28 -5.84 -1.54 -8.77
CA LEU A 28 -4.78 -2.34 -9.37
C LEU A 28 -3.53 -1.50 -9.67
N ILE A 29 -3.71 -0.28 -10.20
CA ILE A 29 -2.60 0.64 -10.46
C ILE A 29 -1.88 0.98 -9.17
N ARG A 30 -2.61 1.36 -8.10
CA ARG A 30 -2.01 1.64 -6.78
C ARG A 30 -1.26 0.44 -6.21
N SER A 31 -1.80 -0.78 -6.38
CA SER A 31 -1.13 -2.00 -5.93
C SER A 31 0.17 -2.28 -6.69
N LEU A 32 0.23 -1.95 -7.98
CA LEU A 32 1.46 -2.08 -8.78
C LEU A 32 2.46 -0.95 -8.50
N GLU A 33 2.00 0.25 -8.17
CA GLU A 33 2.86 1.36 -7.76
C GLU A 33 3.49 1.10 -6.38
N ASN A 34 2.82 0.29 -5.54
CA ASN A 34 3.29 -0.07 -4.21
C ASN A 34 4.16 -1.34 -4.17
N THR A 35 4.60 -1.89 -5.30
CA THR A 35 5.63 -2.93 -5.32
C THR A 35 7.01 -2.29 -5.33
N ALA A 36 7.82 -2.50 -4.30
CA ALA A 36 9.22 -2.09 -4.29
C ALA A 36 10.14 -3.30 -4.53
N GLU A 37 11.30 -3.09 -5.17
CA GLU A 37 12.33 -4.14 -5.29
C GLU A 37 12.84 -4.58 -3.92
N GLU A 38 12.85 -3.67 -2.95
CA GLU A 38 13.20 -3.91 -1.56
C GLU A 38 12.07 -3.40 -0.66
N GLU A 39 11.54 -4.28 0.18
CA GLU A 39 10.53 -3.97 1.19
C GLU A 39 11.06 -4.44 2.54
N LEU A 40 10.93 -3.60 3.57
CA LEU A 40 11.19 -4.04 4.93
C LEU A 40 10.02 -4.87 5.42
N SER A 41 10.31 -6.01 6.03
CA SER A 41 9.36 -6.73 6.87
C SER A 41 9.03 -5.94 8.15
N CYS A 42 7.91 -6.26 8.82
CA CYS A 42 7.58 -5.65 10.11
C CYS A 42 8.71 -5.84 11.14
N ASP A 43 9.36 -7.02 11.16
CA ASP A 43 10.46 -7.31 12.07
C ASP A 43 11.68 -6.40 11.83
N GLU A 44 12.02 -6.15 10.56
CA GLU A 44 13.11 -5.23 10.21
C GLU A 44 12.77 -3.77 10.53
N VAL A 45 11.50 -3.37 10.36
CA VAL A 45 11.02 -2.07 10.79
C VAL A 45 11.14 -1.93 12.31
N PHE A 46 10.67 -2.91 13.08
CA PHE A 46 10.78 -2.87 14.54
C PHE A 46 12.22 -2.77 15.04
N ALA A 47 13.17 -3.41 14.36
CA ALA A 47 14.59 -3.34 14.69
C ALA A 47 15.22 -1.95 14.45
N LEU A 48 14.56 -1.08 13.67
CA LEU A 48 15.06 0.23 13.26
C LEU A 48 14.14 1.39 13.71
N LEU A 49 13.02 1.08 14.34
CA LEU A 49 11.96 2.04 14.64
C LEU A 49 12.39 3.10 15.66
N ASP A 50 13.22 2.69 16.62
CA ASP A 50 13.86 3.55 17.62
C ASP A 50 14.72 4.63 16.96
N GLN A 51 15.60 4.23 16.03
CA GLN A 51 16.49 5.14 15.31
C GLN A 51 15.70 6.12 14.44
N TYR A 52 14.61 5.66 13.82
CA TYR A 52 13.73 6.51 13.02
C TYR A 52 13.02 7.56 13.88
N ALA A 53 12.47 7.16 15.02
CA ALA A 53 11.80 8.06 15.97
C ALA A 53 12.76 9.09 16.58
N GLU A 54 13.97 8.67 16.94
CA GLU A 54 15.01 9.60 17.43
C GLU A 54 15.44 10.61 16.36
N SER A 55 15.60 10.16 15.11
CA SER A 55 15.91 11.05 13.98
C SER A 55 14.84 12.12 13.81
N HIS A 56 13.56 11.71 13.85
CA HIS A 56 12.42 12.63 13.84
C HIS A 56 12.46 13.61 15.03
N MET A 57 12.76 13.13 16.24
CA MET A 57 12.89 13.98 17.44
C MET A 57 14.04 14.99 17.38
N ARG A 58 15.12 14.68 16.66
CA ARG A 58 16.22 15.63 16.39
C ARG A 58 15.86 16.69 15.34
N GLY A 59 14.67 16.62 14.74
CA GLY A 59 14.26 17.50 13.64
C GLY A 59 14.94 17.18 12.31
N GLU A 60 15.51 15.98 12.18
CA GLU A 60 16.05 15.47 10.92
C GLU A 60 14.90 15.05 10.00
N ASP A 61 15.15 15.06 8.70
CA ASP A 61 14.23 14.51 7.71
C ASP A 61 14.33 12.98 7.69
N ALA A 62 13.78 12.34 8.72
CA ALA A 62 13.81 10.89 8.91
C ALA A 62 13.24 10.15 7.70
N ALA A 63 12.19 10.69 7.07
CA ALA A 63 11.60 10.13 5.86
C ALA A 63 12.59 10.11 4.68
N ARG A 64 13.43 11.14 4.54
CA ARG A 64 14.50 11.17 3.54
C ARG A 64 15.69 10.28 3.92
N LEU A 65 16.02 10.16 5.20
CA LEU A 65 17.14 9.35 5.69
C LEU A 65 16.84 7.85 5.62
N MET A 66 15.58 7.46 5.84
CA MET A 66 15.13 6.07 5.93
C MET A 66 13.85 5.86 5.11
N PRO A 67 13.93 5.99 3.76
CA PRO A 67 12.75 6.02 2.89
C PRO A 67 11.97 4.70 2.88
N LEU A 68 12.65 3.55 3.00
CA LEU A 68 11.99 2.24 3.05
C LEU A 68 11.15 2.04 4.31
N LEU A 69 11.62 2.57 5.45
CA LEU A 69 10.88 2.52 6.70
C LEU A 69 9.66 3.44 6.62
N LYS A 70 9.83 4.66 6.08
CA LYS A 70 8.70 5.57 5.80
C LYS A 70 7.65 4.91 4.89
N GLN A 71 8.08 4.26 3.81
CA GLN A 71 7.19 3.54 2.90
C GLN A 71 6.40 2.44 3.64
N HIS A 72 7.07 1.67 4.50
CA HIS A 72 6.38 0.63 5.28
C HIS A 72 5.34 1.23 6.24
N LEU A 73 5.68 2.32 6.96
CA LEU A 73 4.73 3.00 7.86
C LEU A 73 3.52 3.58 7.11
N ASP A 74 3.67 3.95 5.83
CA ASP A 74 2.55 4.43 4.99
C ASP A 74 1.56 3.33 4.60
N ILE A 75 1.94 2.07 4.73
CA ILE A 75 1.16 0.91 4.26
C ILE A 75 0.71 0.04 5.43
N CYS A 76 1.57 -0.18 6.43
CA CYS A 76 1.33 -1.06 7.56
C CYS A 76 0.76 -0.29 8.74
N HIS A 77 -0.51 -0.50 9.03
CA HIS A 77 -1.21 0.16 10.14
C HIS A 77 -0.58 -0.16 11.49
N GLU A 78 -0.23 -1.42 11.74
CA GLU A 78 0.34 -1.88 13.01
C GLU A 78 1.68 -1.19 13.32
N CYS A 79 2.61 -1.18 12.36
CA CYS A 79 3.89 -0.49 12.57
C CYS A 79 3.74 1.03 12.73
N CYS A 80 2.72 1.63 12.12
CA CYS A 80 2.39 3.04 12.29
C CYS A 80 1.88 3.35 13.71
N GLU A 81 0.99 2.51 14.25
CA GLU A 81 0.52 2.65 15.64
C GLU A 81 1.66 2.52 16.65
N GLU A 82 2.57 1.57 16.43
CA GLU A 82 3.75 1.37 17.29
C GLU A 82 4.73 2.57 17.19
N TYR A 83 4.87 3.17 16.01
CA TYR A 83 5.65 4.39 15.83
C TYR A 83 5.06 5.57 16.60
N ASP A 84 3.74 5.78 16.49
CA ASP A 84 3.04 6.86 17.16
C ASP A 84 3.11 6.69 18.69
N ALA A 85 2.89 5.48 19.19
CA ALA A 85 3.04 5.15 20.61
C ALA A 85 4.46 5.42 21.12
N LEU A 86 5.48 5.09 20.32
CA LEU A 86 6.87 5.40 20.66
C LEU A 86 7.13 6.91 20.71
N LEU A 87 6.59 7.69 19.77
CA LEU A 87 6.71 9.15 19.78
C LEU A 87 6.05 9.78 21.02
N GLU A 88 4.88 9.29 21.43
CA GLU A 88 4.21 9.75 22.66
C GLU A 88 5.11 9.56 23.88
N VAL A 89 5.68 8.36 24.06
CA VAL A 89 6.59 8.06 25.17
C VAL A 89 7.84 8.94 25.13
N LEU A 90 8.42 9.18 23.95
CA LEU A 90 9.61 10.02 23.79
C LEU A 90 9.32 11.51 24.06
N ASP A 91 8.12 11.99 23.77
CA ASP A 91 7.72 13.37 24.06
C ASP A 91 7.50 13.60 25.56
N GLU A 92 6.97 12.60 26.29
CA GLU A 92 6.83 12.63 27.75
C GLU A 92 8.18 12.65 28.50
N GLN A 93 9.28 12.25 27.85
CA GLN A 93 10.62 12.21 28.45
C GLN A 93 11.39 13.55 28.33
N LYS A 94 10.80 14.58 27.72
CA LYS A 94 11.42 15.91 27.56
C LYS A 94 11.25 16.80 28.79
#